data_AF-A0A354FL92-F1
#
_entry.id   AF-A0A354FL92-F1
#
_cell.length_a   1.000
_cell.length_b   1.000
_cell.length_c   1.000
_cell.angle_alpha   90.00
_cell.angle_beta   90.00
_cell.angle_gamma   90.00
#
_symmetry.space_group_name_H-M   'P 1'
#
loop_
_entity.id
_entity.type
_entity.pdbx_description
1 polymer ?
#
loop_
_entity_poly.entity_id
_entity_poly.type
_entity_poly.pdbx_seq_one_letter_code
_entity_poly.pdbx_strand_id
1 'polypeptide(L)' 'FYSGIIYKALGFPTNMFTVLFAIGRLPGWIAHWVEMHNGPAKIGRPRQIYIGPKERDYVSVSQR' A
#
# COMPACT_ATOMS: atom_id res chain seq x y z
N PHE A 1 16.00 4.96 10.04
CA PHE A 1 16.89 4.40 11.07
C PHE A 1 16.95 5.31 12.30
N TYR A 2 17.49 6.53 12.20
CA TYR A 2 17.62 7.45 13.34
C TYR A 2 16.30 7.95 13.95
N SER A 3 15.24 8.08 13.15
CA SER A 3 13.92 8.53 13.64
C SER A 3 13.33 7.61 14.71
N GLY A 4 13.56 6.30 14.64
CA GLY A 4 13.08 5.36 15.65
C GLY A 4 13.82 5.49 16.98
N ILE A 5 15.11 5.84 16.95
CA ILE A 5 15.90 6.12 18.15
C ILE A 5 15.37 7.40 18.83
N ILE A 6 15.07 8.42 18.03
CA ILE A 6 14.47 9.67 18.52
C ILE A 6 13.07 9.42 19.09
N TYR A 7 12.20 8.69 18.41
CA TYR A 7 10.86 8.38 18.92
C TYR A 7 10.90 7.54 20.21
N LYS A 8 11.87 6.62 20.33
CA LYS A 8 12.11 5.88 21.58
C LYS A 8 12.59 6.81 22.70
N ALA A 9 13.49 7.75 22.40
CA ALA A 9 13.96 8.75 23.36
C ALA A 9 12.84 9.71 23.81
N LEU A 10 11.89 10.00 22.92
CA LEU A 10 10.68 10.78 23.23
C LEU A 10 9.60 9.98 23.99
N GLY A 11 9.84 8.69 24.28
CA GLY A 11 8.96 7.85 25.09
C GLY A 11 7.81 7.19 24.32
N PHE A 12 7.81 7.24 22.99
CA PHE A 12 6.77 6.54 22.21
C PHE A 12 7.01 5.03 22.17
N PRO A 13 5.95 4.21 22.30
CA PRO A 13 6.09 2.78 22.15
C PRO A 13 6.37 2.44 20.67
N THR A 14 7.17 1.39 20.44
CA THR A 14 7.67 1.03 19.09
C THR A 14 6.57 0.68 18.10
N ASN A 15 5.44 0.17 18.59
CA ASN A 15 4.24 -0.08 17.77
C ASN A 15 3.60 1.20 17.20
N MET A 16 3.92 2.38 17.75
CA MET A 16 3.41 3.67 17.27
C MET A 16 4.31 4.35 16.22
N PHE A 17 5.48 3.79 15.91
CA PHE A 17 6.42 4.45 14.99
C PHE A 17 5.85 4.62 13.59
N THR A 18 5.14 3.60 13.08
CA THR A 18 4.47 3.68 11.77
C THR A 18 3.34 4.71 11.76
N VAL A 19 2.63 4.88 12.88
CA VAL A 19 1.56 5.88 13.02
C VAL A 19 2.15 7.29 12.96
N LEU A 20 3.22 7.54 13.73
CA LEU A 20 3.92 8.84 13.72
C LEU A 20 4.51 9.16 12.34
N PHE A 21 5.04 8.14 11.65
CA PHE A 21 5.50 8.29 10.27
C PHE A 21 4.35 8.65 9.32
N ALA A 22 3.22 7.95 9.41
CA ALA A 22 2.05 8.20 8.56
C ALA A 22 1.53 9.63 8.74
N ILE A 23 1.47 10.13 9.99
CA ILE A 23 1.07 11.52 10.27
C ILE A 23 1.96 12.52 9.53
N GLY A 24 3.28 12.32 9.56
CA GLY A 24 4.21 13.17 8.81
C GLY A 24 4.07 13.09 7.29
N ARG A 25 3.55 11.98 6.75
CA ARG A 25 3.35 11.77 5.29
C ARG A 25 1.99 12.24 4.80
N LEU A 26 0.99 12.38 5.68
CA LEU A 26 -0.37 12.81 5.33
C LEU A 26 -0.40 14.07 4.44
N PRO A 27 0.30 15.18 4.78
CA PRO A 27 0.27 16.37 3.92
C PRO A 27 0.79 16.12 2.50
N GLY A 28 1.82 15.27 2.36
CA GLY A 28 2.36 14.89 1.05
C GLY A 28 1.41 14.01 0.24
N TRP A 29 0.72 13.07 0.89
CA TRP A 29 -0.31 12.28 0.22
C TRP A 29 -1.48 13.13 -0.25
N ILE A 30 -1.91 14.09 0.58
CA ILE A 30 -2.95 15.05 0.20
C ILE A 30 -2.49 15.90 -0.98
N ALA A 31 -1.25 16.41 -0.98
CA ALA A 31 -0.71 17.18 -2.08
C ALA A 31 -0.72 16.40 -3.41
N HIS A 32 -0.24 15.15 -3.41
CA HIS A 32 -0.29 14.29 -4.59
C HIS A 32 -1.72 13.95 -5.04
N TRP A 33 -2.64 13.77 -4.08
CA TRP A 33 -4.04 13.54 -4.41
C TRP A 33 -4.67 14.76 -5.09
N VAL A 34 -4.40 15.96 -4.58
CA VAL A 34 -4.87 17.22 -5.17
C VAL A 34 -4.26 17.42 -6.56
N GLU A 35 -2.97 17.19 -6.72
CA GLU A 35 -2.27 17.26 -8.02
C GLU A 35 -2.89 16.31 -9.05
N MET A 36 -3.17 15.06 -8.66
CA MET A 36 -3.80 14.07 -9.51
C MET A 36 -5.24 14.48 -9.90
N HIS A 37 -6.01 15.07 -8.98
CA HIS A 37 -7.39 15.49 -9.22
C HIS A 37 -7.50 16.76 -10.08
N ASN A 38 -6.54 17.68 -9.94
CA ASN A 38 -6.50 18.92 -10.72
C ASN A 38 -5.84 18.73 -12.09
N GLY A 39 -5.11 17.63 -12.29
CA GLY A 39 -4.52 17.24 -13.56
C GLY A 39 -5.45 16.42 -14.46
N PRO A 40 -4.97 15.97 -15.64
CA PRO A 40 -5.70 15.01 -16.46
C PRO A 40 -5.85 13.69 -15.71
N ALA A 41 -7.04 13.45 -15.14
CA ALA A 41 -7.34 12.28 -14.34
C ALA A 41 -7.30 11.00 -15.20
N LYS A 42 -6.19 10.27 -15.14
CA LYS A 42 -6.06 8.92 -15.72
C LYS A 42 -6.33 7.89 -14.64
N ILE A 43 -7.34 7.05 -14.87
CA ILE A 43 -7.65 5.93 -13.98
C ILE A 43 -6.56 4.87 -14.13
N GLY A 44 -5.95 4.47 -13.00
CA GLY A 44 -4.95 3.39 -12.97
C GLY A 44 -5.58 2.04 -13.32
N ARG A 45 -5.42 1.61 -14.58
CA ARG A 45 -5.89 0.31 -15.10
C ARG A 45 -4.70 -0.54 -15.57
N PRO A 46 -3.88 -1.07 -14.64
CA PRO A 46 -2.78 -1.95 -15.00
C PRO A 46 -3.31 -3.23 -15.67
N ARG A 47 -2.52 -3.78 -16.60
CA ARG A 47 -2.82 -5.07 -17.23
C ARG A 47 -1.98 -6.16 -16.58
N GLN A 48 -2.55 -7.35 -16.50
CA GLN A 48 -1.82 -8.56 -16.13
C GLN A 48 -1.56 -9.42 -17.37
N ILE A 49 -0.43 -10.12 -17.37
CA ILE A 49 -0.14 -11.18 -18.34
C ILE A 49 -0.43 -12.50 -17.65
N TYR A 50 -1.51 -13.17 -18.07
CA TYR A 50 -1.88 -14.45 -17.50
C TYR A 50 -0.99 -15.58 -18.06
N ILE A 51 -0.27 -16.26 -17.18
CA ILE A 51 0.59 -17.42 -17.48
C ILE A 51 0.10 -18.71 -16.82
N GLY A 52 -1.12 -18.70 -16.26
CA GLY A 52 -1.71 -19.86 -15.62
C GLY A 52 -2.27 -20.88 -16.62
N PRO A 53 -2.82 -22.00 -16.12
CA PRO A 53 -3.49 -22.99 -16.95
C PRO A 53 -4.66 -22.39 -17.72
N LYS A 54 -4.94 -22.92 -18.91
CA LYS A 54 -6.19 -22.62 -19.62
C LYS A 54 -7.39 -23.14 -18.84
N GLU A 55 -8.58 -22.89 -19.35
CA GLU A 55 -9.83 -23.47 -18.84
C GLU A 55 -9.66 -24.98 -18.62
N ARG A 56 -10.09 -25.44 -17.45
CA ARG A 56 -9.97 -26.83 -17.02
C ARG A 56 -11.19 -27.22 -16.20
N ASP A 57 -11.60 -28.47 -16.36
CA ASP A 57 -12.69 -29.02 -15.57
C ASP A 57 -12.32 -29.04 -14.09
N TYR A 58 -13.28 -28.63 -13.27
CA TYR A 58 -13.11 -28.64 -11.83
C TYR A 58 -13.27 -30.07 -11.30
N VAL A 59 -12.20 -30.64 -10.74
CA VAL A 59 -12.28 -31.89 -9.99
C VAL A 59 -12.57 -31.59 -8.51
N SER A 60 -13.63 -32.21 -8.01
CA SER A 60 -14.05 -32.09 -6.60
C SER A 60 -12.91 -32.48 -5.67
N VAL A 61 -12.80 -31.82 -4.51
CA VAL A 61 -11.66 -32.00 -3.60
C VAL A 61 -11.50 -33.46 -3.14
N SER A 62 -12.61 -34.19 -3.00
CA SER A 62 -12.63 -35.61 -2.63
C SER A 62 -12.12 -36.55 -3.75
N GLN A 63 -11.97 -36.05 -4.98
CA GLN A 63 -11.55 -36.82 -6.16
C GLN A 63 -10.25 -36.31 -6.79
N ARG A 64 -9.53 -35.42 -6.09
CA ARG A 64 -8.21 -34.92 -6.51
C ARG A 64 -7.08 -35.86 -6.12
#